data_AF-A0A258AFS9-F1
#
_entry.id   AF-A0A258AFS9-F1
#
_cell.length_a   1.000
_cell.length_b   1.000
_cell.length_c   1.000
_cell.angle_alpha   90.00
_cell.angle_beta   90.00
_cell.angle_gamma   90.00
#
_symmetry.space_group_name_H-M   'P 1'
#
loop_
_entity.id
_entity.type
_entity.pdbx_description
1 polymer ?
#
loop_
_entity_poly.entity_id
_entity_poly.type
_entity_poly.pdbx_seq_one_letter_code
_entity_poly.pdbx_strand_id
1 'polypeptide(L)' 'MNRYSIVAGFALMLCLRMVAQVPSTLNYQGRIAVSGVNFTGTGQFKFVLVNGAGTQSYWSNDGTSAS' A
#
# COMPACT_ATOMS: atom_id res chain seq x y z
N MET A 1 -26.62 34.78 6.18
CA MET A 1 -25.64 33.72 5.86
C MET A 1 -25.47 33.68 4.35
N ASN A 2 -24.28 34.03 3.85
CA ASN A 2 -24.11 34.30 2.42
C ASN A 2 -24.00 32.98 1.66
N ARG A 3 -24.81 32.84 0.61
CA ARG A 3 -24.85 31.68 -0.31
C ARG A 3 -23.46 31.25 -0.80
N TYR A 4 -22.54 32.19 -0.98
CA TYR A 4 -21.15 31.92 -1.35
C TYR A 4 -20.32 31.27 -0.23
N SER A 5 -20.57 31.60 1.03
CA SER A 5 -19.87 31.04 2.19
C SER A 5 -20.23 29.56 2.41
N ILE A 6 -21.46 29.17 2.08
CA ILE A 6 -21.91 27.78 2.16
C ILE A 6 -21.23 26.94 1.07
N VAL A 7 -21.19 27.43 -0.17
CA VAL A 7 -20.54 26.75 -1.30
C VAL A 7 -19.03 26.61 -1.08
N ALA A 8 -18.37 27.67 -0.57
CA ALA A 8 -16.94 27.63 -0.25
C ALA A 8 -16.61 26.64 0.86
N GLY A 9 -17.44 26.58 1.91
CA GLY A 9 -17.29 25.60 3.00
C GLY A 9 -17.45 24.15 2.53
N PHE A 10 -18.41 23.90 1.64
CA PHE A 10 -18.65 22.56 1.09
C PHE A 10 -17.51 22.10 0.17
N ALA A 11 -17.00 23.00 -0.68
CA ALA A 11 -15.85 22.71 -1.55
C ALA A 11 -14.58 22.40 -0.75
N LEU A 12 -14.34 23.12 0.36
CA LEU A 12 -13.20 22.88 1.24
C LEU A 12 -13.29 21.51 1.95
N MET A 13 -14.48 21.11 2.41
CA MET A 13 -14.71 19.79 3.02
C MET A 13 -14.52 18.63 2.03
N LEU A 14 -14.83 18.84 0.75
CA LEU A 14 -14.64 17.83 -0.30
C LEU A 14 -13.16 17.63 -0.63
N CYS A 15 -12.36 18.71 -0.62
CA CYS A 15 -10.93 18.67 -0.89
C CYS A 15 -10.15 17.91 0.20
N LEU A 16 -10.58 18.02 1.46
CA LEU A 16 -9.98 17.31 2.61
C LEU A 16 -10.20 15.78 2.57
N ARG A 17 -11.04 15.25 1.67
CA ARG A 17 -11.36 13.82 1.54
C ARG A 17 -10.50 13.10 0.51
N MET A 18 -9.58 13.79 -0.16
CA MET A 18 -8.77 13.21 -1.22
C MET A 18 -7.57 12.45 -0.64
N VAL A 19 -7.84 11.32 0.01
CA VAL A 19 -6.81 10.29 0.24
C VAL A 19 -6.65 9.52 -1.06
N ALA A 20 -5.45 9.53 -1.66
CA ALA A 20 -5.15 8.71 -2.82
C ALA A 20 -5.33 7.23 -2.44
N GLN A 21 -6.46 6.62 -2.80
CA GLN A 21 -6.72 5.20 -2.61
C GLN A 21 -5.96 4.41 -3.68
N VAL A 22 -4.63 4.34 -3.55
CA VAL A 22 -3.84 3.38 -4.31
C VAL A 22 -4.17 2.01 -3.71
N PRO A 23 -4.60 1.02 -4.52
CA PRO A 23 -4.70 -0.36 -4.04
C PRO A 23 -3.34 -0.75 -3.46
N SER A 24 -3.27 -0.98 -2.16
CA SER A 24 -2.07 -1.46 -1.45
C SER A 24 -1.81 -2.95 -1.74
N THR A 25 -2.08 -3.38 -2.97
CA THR A 25 -1.96 -4.77 -3.39
C THR A 25 -1.03 -4.82 -4.59
N LEU A 26 0.25 -5.05 -4.30
CA LEU A 26 1.21 -5.48 -5.29
C LEU A 26 0.90 -6.94 -5.64
N ASN A 27 0.44 -7.20 -6.85
CA ASN A 27 0.27 -8.57 -7.32
C ASN A 27 1.65 -9.19 -7.55
N TYR A 28 2.02 -10.17 -6.72
CA TYR A 28 3.21 -11.00 -6.94
C TYR A 28 2.77 -12.43 -7.23
N GLN A 29 2.79 -12.80 -8.52
CA GLN A 29 2.51 -14.17 -8.95
C GLN A 29 3.85 -14.88 -9.22
N GLY A 30 4.12 -15.92 -8.45
CA GLY A 30 5.32 -16.74 -8.57
C GLY A 30 5.07 -18.15 -8.06
N ARG A 31 5.99 -19.07 -8.36
CA ARG A 31 5.96 -20.46 -7.90
C ARG A 31 7.18 -20.72 -7.04
N ILE A 32 6.97 -21.30 -5.87
CA ILE A 32 8.07 -21.77 -5.02
C ILE A 32 8.37 -23.22 -5.35
N ALA A 33 9.65 -23.52 -5.54
CA ALA A 33 10.14 -24.88 -5.71
C ALA A 33 11.26 -25.16 -4.70
N VAL A 34 11.25 -26.36 -4.11
CA VAL A 34 12.30 -26.86 -3.22
C VAL A 34 12.95 -28.04 -3.92
N SER A 35 14.25 -27.96 -4.17
CA SER A 35 14.99 -28.98 -4.95
C SER A 35 14.34 -29.29 -6.31
N GLY A 36 13.78 -28.28 -6.97
CA GLY A 36 13.13 -28.41 -8.28
C GLY A 36 11.69 -28.92 -8.27
N VAL A 37 11.14 -29.29 -7.10
CA VAL A 37 9.75 -29.74 -6.96
C VAL A 37 8.88 -28.61 -6.43
N ASN A 38 7.67 -28.46 -6.97
CA ASN A 38 6.72 -27.43 -6.52
C ASN A 38 6.40 -27.59 -5.03
N PHE A 39 6.50 -26.50 -4.28
CA PHE A 39 6.05 -26.46 -2.90
C PHE A 39 4.52 -26.41 -2.85
N THR A 40 3.90 -27.35 -2.13
CA THR A 40 2.44 -27.48 -1.98
C THR A 40 1.94 -27.25 -0.56
N GLY A 41 2.83 -26.87 0.37
CA GLY A 41 2.46 -26.56 1.75
C GLY A 41 2.00 -25.11 1.93
N THR A 42 1.69 -24.73 3.18
CA THR A 42 1.37 -23.33 3.53
C THR A 42 2.65 -22.48 3.49
N GLY A 43 2.66 -21.46 2.63
CA GLY A 43 3.74 -20.48 2.57
C GLY A 43 3.51 -19.31 3.53
N GLN A 44 4.57 -18.82 4.17
CA GLN A 44 4.55 -17.61 4.99
C GLN A 44 5.47 -16.57 4.36
N PHE A 45 4.89 -15.53 3.76
CA PHE A 45 5.65 -14.52 3.01
C PHE A 45 5.36 -13.11 3.53
N LYS A 46 6.43 -12.32 3.59
CA LYS A 46 6.36 -10.87 3.81
C LYS A 46 7.07 -10.19 2.64
N PHE A 47 6.50 -9.07 2.21
CA PHE A 47 7.02 -8.26 1.12
C PHE A 47 7.28 -6.85 1.61
N VAL A 48 8.36 -6.26 1.12
CA VAL A 48 8.77 -4.89 1.46
C VAL A 48 9.23 -4.17 0.20
N LEU A 49 8.85 -2.90 0.07
CA LEU A 49 9.39 -1.98 -0.94
C LEU A 49 10.46 -1.14 -0.26
N VAL A 50 11.70 -1.21 -0.75
CA VAL A 50 12.86 -0.51 -0.15
C VAL A 50 13.53 0.42 -1.15
N ASN A 51 14.37 1.33 -0.66
CA ASN A 51 15.28 2.10 -1.49
C ASN A 51 16.33 1.21 -2.18
N GLY A 52 17.07 1.77 -3.15
CA GLY A 52 18.11 1.02 -3.88
C GLY A 52 19.24 0.49 -2.99
N ALA A 53 19.45 1.08 -1.80
CA ALA A 53 20.43 0.62 -0.83
C ALA A 53 19.89 -0.47 0.13
N GLY A 54 18.59 -0.76 0.10
CA GLY A 54 17.93 -1.70 1.02
C GLY A 54 17.83 -1.21 2.47
N THR A 55 18.09 0.06 2.76
CA THR A 55 18.18 0.60 4.13
C THR A 55 16.92 1.28 4.62
N GLN A 56 16.01 1.67 3.72
CA GLN A 56 14.77 2.36 4.06
C GLN A 56 13.60 1.60 3.45
N SER A 57 12.58 1.31 4.27
CA SER A 57 11.31 0.77 3.79
C SER A 57 10.31 1.88 3.47
N TYR A 58 9.65 1.75 2.33
CA TYR A 58 8.53 2.59 1.92
C TYR A 58 7.17 1.95 2.21
N TRP A 59 7.13 0.61 2.30
CA TRP A 59 5.88 -0.14 2.47
C TRP A 59 6.17 -1.60 2.79
N SER A 60 5.33 -2.23 3.63
CA SER A 60 5.21 -3.70 3.71
C SER A 60 3.77 -4.16 3.66
N ASN A 61 3.57 -5.39 3.21
CA ASN A 61 2.26 -6.03 3.11
C ASN A 61 1.62 -6.32 4.48
N ASP A 62 2.38 -6.27 5.56
CA ASP A 62 1.93 -6.54 6.93
C ASP A 62 1.91 -5.29 7.82
N GLY A 63 2.27 -4.12 7.29
CA GLY A 63 2.30 -2.86 8.03
C GLY A 63 3.39 -2.76 9.11
N THR A 64 4.32 -3.71 9.20
CA THR A 64 5.39 -3.71 10.22
C THR A 64 6.73 -3.14 9.75
N SER A 65 6.77 -2.51 8.58
CA SER A 65 7.98 -1.86 8.07
C SER A 65 8.54 -0.84 9.07
N ALA A 66 9.85 -0.92 9.33
CA ALA A 66 10.59 0.13 10.02
C ALA A 66 11.08 1.16 8.98
N SER A 67 10.91 2.44 9.31
CA SER A 67 11.33 3.58 8.49
C SER A 67 12.78 3.98 8.73
#